data_AF-A0A482VR71-F1
#
_entry.id   AF-A0A482VR71-F1
#
_cell.length_a   1.000
_cell.length_b   1.000
_cell.length_c   1.000
_cell.angle_alpha   90.00
_cell.angle_beta   90.00
_cell.angle_gamma   90.00
#
_symmetry.space_group_name_H-M   'P 1'
#
loop_
_entity.id
_entity.type
_entity.pdbx_description
1 polymer ?
#
loop_
_entity_poly.entity_id
_entity_poly.type
_entity_poly.pdbx_seq_one_letter_code
_entity_poly.pdbx_strand_id
1 'polypeptide(L)'
;MAGLYRTVMDTFWCEYVWLPPNTTWKDIAPESSAEVQHADYRHLLYPLPMALVMLSLRYVLEKYWFAPVGISIGIKNTKPKRAPSNPVLEKAYTTSKKWKHKQIQGLAKQLDMSERQVERWLRLRKGQNKPSTLTKFCENSWRCLYYTSSFIYGLAVLWNKPWLWNINECWNGFPHQSVTNDIWWYYMISMAFYWSLCVSQFFDVKRKDFWQMFIHHIATIVLMCLSWVVNVFRIGSLVLVVHDSADIFLEAAKMAKYSGYQKVCDTIFAIFTVLWIVTRLGVYPFWIIRNTSIEAPKIVPMFPAYYIFNSLLCLLLVLHCFWTYLILKIVANSLNAGQMEGDIRSSSEDYSEDSKSQ
;
A
#
# COMPACT_ATOMS: atom_id res chain seq x y z
N MET A 1 35.22 -14.82 6.47
CA MET A 1 33.98 -14.01 6.32
C MET A 1 33.99 -13.17 5.05
N ALA A 2 35.02 -12.37 4.77
CA ALA A 2 35.10 -11.56 3.53
C ALA A 2 35.08 -12.38 2.22
N GLY A 3 35.78 -13.53 2.17
CA GLY A 3 35.79 -14.42 1.00
C GLY A 3 34.41 -15.03 0.68
N LEU A 4 33.74 -15.60 1.71
CA LEU A 4 32.38 -16.15 1.55
C LEU A 4 31.37 -15.08 1.13
N TYR A 5 31.42 -13.89 1.75
CA TYR A 5 30.58 -12.77 1.35
C TYR A 5 30.78 -12.40 -0.12
N ARG A 6 32.03 -12.27 -0.56
CA ARG A 6 32.34 -11.95 -1.95
C ARG A 6 31.85 -13.03 -2.91
N THR A 7 32.08 -14.31 -2.61
CA THR A 7 31.57 -15.43 -3.43
C THR A 7 30.04 -15.42 -3.53
N VAL A 8 29.34 -15.14 -2.42
CA VAL A 8 27.87 -15.03 -2.41
C VAL A 8 27.42 -13.84 -3.28
N MET A 9 28.07 -12.68 -3.15
CA MET A 9 27.74 -11.49 -3.95
C MET A 9 28.04 -11.68 -5.45
N ASP A 10 29.17 -12.30 -5.79
CA ASP A 10 29.56 -12.57 -7.18
C ASP A 10 28.61 -13.60 -7.83
N THR A 11 28.16 -14.59 -7.04
CA THR A 11 27.17 -15.58 -7.48
C THR A 11 25.79 -14.94 -7.63
N PHE A 12 25.39 -14.09 -6.68
CA PHE A 12 24.14 -13.38 -6.73
C PHE A 12 24.09 -12.46 -7.95
N TRP A 13 25.11 -11.61 -8.17
CA TRP A 13 25.20 -10.66 -9.28
C TRP A 13 25.74 -11.24 -10.59
N CYS A 14 25.62 -12.56 -10.80
CA CYS A 14 26.02 -13.19 -12.04
C CYS A 14 25.24 -12.61 -13.25
N GLU A 15 25.97 -12.22 -14.29
CA GLU A 15 25.41 -11.58 -15.49
C GLU A 15 24.34 -12.43 -16.17
N TYR A 16 24.53 -13.75 -16.20
CA TYR A 16 23.56 -14.71 -16.76
C TYR A 16 22.17 -14.60 -16.11
N VAL A 17 22.10 -14.26 -14.82
CA VAL A 17 20.83 -14.17 -14.09
C VAL A 17 20.13 -12.85 -14.38
N TRP A 18 20.87 -11.74 -14.39
CA TRP A 18 20.30 -10.40 -14.34
C TRP A 18 20.22 -9.68 -15.68
N LEU A 19 21.04 -10.10 -16.66
CA LEU A 19 21.21 -9.39 -17.91
C LEU A 19 20.79 -10.26 -19.10
N PRO A 20 20.32 -9.64 -20.20
CA PRO A 20 20.12 -10.35 -21.45
C PRO A 20 21.43 -10.90 -22.02
N PRO A 21 21.36 -11.94 -22.87
CA PRO A 21 22.53 -12.49 -23.56
C PRO A 21 23.36 -11.40 -24.25
N ASN A 22 24.69 -11.57 -24.22
CA ASN A 22 25.67 -10.64 -24.79
C ASN A 22 25.72 -9.25 -24.14
N THR A 23 25.20 -9.09 -22.92
CA THR A 23 25.30 -7.85 -22.14
C THR A 23 26.02 -8.11 -20.82
N THR A 24 26.95 -7.23 -20.47
CA THR A 24 27.69 -7.25 -19.20
C THR A 24 27.30 -6.07 -18.31
N TRP A 25 27.64 -6.13 -17.03
CA TRP A 25 27.39 -4.99 -16.12
C TRP A 25 28.15 -3.72 -16.54
N LYS A 26 29.24 -3.86 -17.30
CA LYS A 26 30.01 -2.74 -17.83
C LYS A 26 29.26 -2.00 -18.94
N ASP A 27 28.46 -2.70 -19.73
CA ASP A 27 27.76 -2.12 -20.88
C ASP A 27 26.59 -1.22 -20.45
N ILE A 28 26.02 -1.49 -19.28
CA ILE A 28 24.91 -0.72 -18.69
C ILE A 28 25.33 0.07 -17.45
N ALA A 29 26.64 0.24 -17.22
CA ALA A 29 27.14 1.04 -16.12
C ALA A 29 26.72 2.51 -16.30
N PRO A 30 26.57 3.30 -15.21
CA PRO A 30 26.10 4.69 -15.29
C PRO A 30 26.92 5.61 -16.21
N GLU A 31 28.16 5.24 -16.50
CA GLU A 31 29.14 6.00 -17.30
C GLU A 31 29.60 5.22 -18.54
N SER A 32 28.88 4.18 -18.94
CA SER A 32 29.28 3.30 -20.07
C SER A 32 29.12 3.97 -21.44
N SER A 33 28.25 4.97 -21.57
CA SER A 33 27.95 5.66 -22.82
C SER A 33 27.77 7.16 -22.61
N ALA A 34 28.29 7.96 -23.54
CA ALA A 34 28.04 9.41 -23.58
C ALA A 34 26.63 9.76 -24.12
N GLU A 35 25.98 8.82 -24.82
CA GLU A 35 24.69 9.03 -25.48
C GLU A 35 23.52 8.46 -24.67
N VAL A 36 23.74 7.37 -23.95
CA VAL A 36 22.70 6.65 -23.20
C VAL A 36 22.96 6.76 -21.70
N GLN A 37 22.06 7.45 -20.99
CA GLN A 37 22.08 7.56 -19.53
C GLN A 37 21.35 6.37 -18.90
N HIS A 38 22.09 5.34 -18.54
CA HIS A 38 21.54 4.14 -17.91
C HIS A 38 21.03 4.38 -16.48
N ALA A 39 20.13 3.50 -16.01
CA ALA A 39 19.67 3.54 -14.64
C ALA A 39 20.80 3.19 -13.66
N ASP A 40 21.24 4.17 -12.87
CA ASP A 40 22.25 3.93 -11.84
C ASP A 40 21.65 3.23 -10.61
N TYR A 41 22.17 2.07 -10.24
CA TYR A 41 21.76 1.33 -9.06
C TYR A 41 22.00 2.12 -7.76
N ARG A 42 22.97 3.04 -7.73
CA ARG A 42 23.23 3.93 -6.60
C ARG A 42 22.04 4.87 -6.33
N HIS A 43 21.20 5.12 -7.35
CA HIS A 43 19.98 5.91 -7.18
C HIS A 43 19.00 5.28 -6.18
N LEU A 44 19.02 3.96 -6.00
CA LEU A 44 18.15 3.25 -5.05
C LEU A 44 18.42 3.62 -3.58
N LEU A 45 19.52 4.31 -3.29
CA LEU A 45 19.80 4.85 -1.96
C LEU A 45 19.08 6.16 -1.67
N TYR A 46 18.72 6.97 -2.69
CA TYR A 46 18.05 8.26 -2.50
C TYR A 46 16.62 8.14 -1.93
N PRO A 47 15.81 7.14 -2.32
CA PRO A 47 14.48 6.93 -1.73
C PRO A 47 14.47 6.77 -0.21
N LEU A 48 15.54 6.28 0.42
CA LEU A 48 15.60 6.06 1.86
C LEU A 48 15.57 7.36 2.69
N PRO A 49 16.49 8.33 2.51
CA PRO A 49 16.38 9.64 3.15
C PRO A 49 15.15 10.41 2.67
N MET A 50 14.75 10.28 1.40
CA MET A 50 13.52 10.90 0.90
C MET A 50 12.28 10.35 1.61
N ALA A 51 12.25 9.07 1.99
CA ALA A 51 11.15 8.50 2.78
C ALA A 51 11.05 9.12 4.17
N LEU A 52 12.17 9.48 4.81
CA LEU A 52 12.17 10.23 6.07
C LEU A 52 11.62 11.65 5.89
N VAL A 53 11.95 12.29 4.76
CA VAL A 53 11.36 13.58 4.38
C VAL A 53 9.85 13.44 4.18
N MET A 54 9.39 12.39 3.50
CA MET A 54 7.96 12.09 3.32
C MET A 54 7.24 11.88 4.64
N LEU A 55 7.83 11.14 5.58
CA LEU A 55 7.26 10.96 6.93
C LEU A 55 7.20 12.27 7.71
N SER A 56 8.22 13.12 7.58
CA SER A 56 8.27 14.44 8.22
C SER A 56 7.20 15.37 7.63
N LEU A 57 7.09 15.40 6.30
CA LEU A 57 6.08 16.17 5.57
C LEU A 57 4.67 15.70 5.97
N ARG A 58 4.44 14.39 6.01
CA ARG A 58 3.20 13.80 6.50
C ARG A 58 2.86 14.31 7.89
N TYR A 59 3.79 14.24 8.84
CA TYR A 59 3.56 14.71 10.21
C TYR A 59 3.18 16.19 10.27
N VAL A 60 3.87 17.04 9.49
CA VAL A 60 3.57 18.48 9.40
C VAL A 60 2.18 18.71 8.83
N LEU A 61 1.83 18.06 7.71
CA LEU A 61 0.53 18.24 7.06
C LEU A 61 -0.62 17.68 7.91
N GLU A 62 -0.44 16.53 8.56
CA GLU A 62 -1.42 15.99 9.50
C GLU A 62 -1.70 16.96 10.64
N LYS A 63 -0.65 17.55 11.22
CA LYS A 63 -0.76 18.44 12.37
C LYS A 63 -1.36 19.81 12.01
N TYR A 64 -0.88 20.43 10.93
CA TYR A 64 -1.20 21.82 10.62
C TYR A 64 -2.30 21.99 9.57
N TRP A 65 -2.64 20.95 8.82
CA TRP A 65 -3.63 21.07 7.75
C TRP A 65 -4.76 20.04 7.87
N PHE A 66 -4.46 18.73 7.83
CA PHE A 66 -5.51 17.71 7.78
C PHE A 66 -6.34 17.63 9.06
N ALA A 67 -5.70 17.68 10.24
CA ALA A 67 -6.44 17.64 11.50
C ALA A 67 -7.33 18.90 11.71
N PRO A 68 -6.84 20.13 11.50
CA PRO A 68 -7.69 21.32 11.52
C PRO A 68 -8.86 21.26 10.54
N VAL A 69 -8.62 20.83 9.30
CA VAL A 69 -9.67 20.67 8.27
C VAL A 69 -10.70 19.61 8.69
N GLY A 70 -10.26 18.48 9.23
CA GLY A 70 -11.16 17.44 9.74
C GLY A 70 -12.04 17.96 10.87
N ILE A 71 -11.47 18.75 11.80
CA ILE A 71 -12.23 19.36 12.90
C ILE A 71 -13.23 20.39 12.37
N SER A 72 -12.85 21.24 11.39
CA SER A 72 -13.77 22.23 10.81
C SER A 72 -14.94 21.59 10.05
N ILE A 73 -14.75 20.39 9.50
CA ILE A 73 -15.81 19.59 8.86
C ILE A 73 -16.73 18.92 9.90
N GLY A 74 -16.37 18.97 11.19
CA GLY A 74 -17.19 18.43 12.29
C GLY A 74 -16.73 17.07 12.82
N ILE A 75 -15.55 16.57 12.42
CA ILE A 75 -14.98 15.33 12.96
C ILE A 75 -14.50 15.58 14.38
N LYS A 76 -15.15 14.95 15.36
CA LYS A 76 -14.77 15.08 16.77
C LYS A 76 -13.40 14.44 17.03
N ASN A 77 -12.51 15.19 17.69
CA ASN A 77 -11.23 14.68 18.20
C ASN A 77 -11.41 13.92 19.52
N THR A 78 -12.27 12.91 19.52
CA THR A 78 -12.56 12.12 20.73
C THR A 78 -11.55 10.98 20.83
N LYS A 79 -10.59 11.09 21.74
CA LYS A 79 -9.75 9.94 22.11
C LYS A 79 -10.54 9.00 23.02
N PRO A 80 -10.46 7.67 22.84
CA PRO A 80 -11.09 6.72 23.75
C PRO A 80 -10.63 6.95 25.19
N LYS A 81 -11.55 6.86 26.15
CA LYS A 81 -11.21 6.97 27.58
C LYS A 81 -10.28 5.82 27.97
N ARG A 82 -9.21 6.13 28.71
CA ARG A 82 -8.30 5.11 29.25
C ARG A 82 -8.99 4.32 30.34
N ALA A 83 -8.75 3.01 30.38
CA ALA A 83 -9.18 2.19 31.49
C ALA A 83 -8.40 2.61 32.76
N PRO A 84 -9.03 2.63 33.95
CA PRO A 84 -8.33 2.84 35.22
C PRO A 84 -7.18 1.85 35.39
N SER A 85 -6.08 2.26 36.02
CA SER A 85 -4.95 1.36 36.26
C SER A 85 -5.36 0.21 37.18
N ASN A 86 -5.34 -1.03 36.69
CA ASN A 86 -5.56 -2.22 37.49
C ASN A 86 -4.66 -3.37 36.96
N PRO A 87 -3.61 -3.77 37.71
CA PRO A 87 -2.63 -4.75 37.23
C PRO A 87 -3.22 -6.16 37.09
N VAL A 88 -4.21 -6.52 37.90
CA VAL A 88 -4.86 -7.84 37.83
C VAL A 88 -5.71 -7.93 36.57
N LEU A 89 -6.52 -6.90 36.27
CA LEU A 89 -7.32 -6.84 35.05
C LEU A 89 -6.44 -6.75 33.79
N GLU A 90 -5.33 -6.01 33.85
CA GLU A 90 -4.38 -5.93 32.74
C GLU A 90 -3.72 -7.29 32.46
N LYS A 91 -3.26 -8.00 33.50
CA LYS A 91 -2.69 -9.35 33.35
C LYS A 91 -3.73 -10.34 32.83
N ALA A 92 -4.98 -10.26 33.29
CA ALA A 92 -6.05 -11.10 32.80
C ALA A 92 -6.36 -10.82 31.31
N TYR A 93 -6.31 -9.54 30.91
CA TYR A 93 -6.53 -9.09 29.54
C TYR A 93 -5.44 -9.53 28.58
N THR A 94 -4.17 -9.46 28.97
CA THR A 94 -3.08 -9.94 28.12
C THR A 94 -3.11 -11.46 27.93
N THR A 95 -3.68 -12.20 28.88
CA THR A 95 -3.72 -13.67 28.86
C THR A 95 -4.93 -14.21 28.09
N SER A 96 -6.05 -13.48 28.07
CA SER A 96 -7.33 -13.97 27.54
C SER A 96 -7.70 -13.31 26.21
N LYS A 97 -7.80 -14.10 25.13
CA LYS A 97 -8.31 -13.62 23.82
C LYS A 97 -9.84 -13.52 23.73
N LYS A 98 -10.56 -14.31 24.53
CA LYS A 98 -12.02 -14.32 24.63
C LYS A 98 -12.42 -14.39 26.10
N TRP A 99 -13.48 -13.68 26.46
CA TRP A 99 -13.96 -13.57 27.83
C TRP A 99 -15.22 -14.42 28.02
N LYS A 100 -15.15 -15.40 28.92
CA LYS A 100 -16.32 -16.17 29.37
C LYS A 100 -16.90 -15.56 30.63
N HIS A 101 -18.21 -15.67 30.81
CA HIS A 101 -18.91 -15.14 31.99
C HIS A 101 -18.29 -15.62 33.33
N LYS A 102 -17.91 -16.91 33.43
CA LYS A 102 -17.22 -17.44 34.62
C LYS A 102 -15.90 -16.73 34.95
N GLN A 103 -15.14 -16.28 33.94
CA GLN A 103 -13.88 -15.55 34.16
C GLN A 103 -14.15 -14.14 34.68
N ILE A 104 -15.19 -13.49 34.16
CA ILE A 104 -15.64 -12.16 34.63
C ILE A 104 -16.10 -12.26 36.09
N GLN A 105 -16.89 -13.28 36.44
CA GLN A 105 -17.31 -13.56 37.82
C GLN A 105 -16.13 -13.79 38.76
N GLY A 106 -15.12 -14.57 38.33
CA GLY A 106 -13.92 -14.81 39.13
C GLY A 106 -13.14 -13.51 39.41
N LEU A 107 -12.96 -12.67 38.39
CA LEU A 107 -12.30 -11.38 38.53
C LEU A 107 -13.08 -10.39 39.40
N ALA A 108 -14.41 -10.39 39.25
CA ALA A 108 -15.31 -9.59 40.08
C ALA A 108 -15.14 -9.93 41.57
N LYS A 109 -15.14 -11.24 41.91
CA LYS A 109 -14.90 -11.71 43.28
C LYS A 109 -13.49 -11.39 43.78
N GLN A 110 -12.47 -11.58 42.95
CA GLN A 110 -11.07 -11.34 43.34
C GLN A 110 -10.79 -9.86 43.65
N LEU A 111 -11.45 -8.95 42.94
CA LEU A 111 -11.19 -7.51 43.01
C LEU A 111 -12.19 -6.74 43.86
N ASP A 112 -13.15 -7.43 44.47
CA ASP A 112 -14.30 -6.82 45.15
C ASP A 112 -15.02 -5.79 44.25
N MET A 113 -15.19 -6.15 42.98
CA MET A 113 -15.85 -5.35 41.96
C MET A 113 -17.12 -6.04 41.49
N SER A 114 -18.12 -5.27 41.07
CA SER A 114 -19.25 -5.83 40.33
C SER A 114 -18.82 -6.34 38.95
N GLU A 115 -19.50 -7.36 38.43
CA GLU A 115 -19.27 -7.89 37.08
C GLU A 115 -19.36 -6.77 36.01
N ARG A 116 -20.33 -5.85 36.16
CA ARG A 116 -20.49 -4.69 35.29
C ARG A 116 -19.28 -3.76 35.29
N GLN A 117 -18.62 -3.57 36.44
CA GLN A 117 -17.40 -2.76 36.51
C GLN A 117 -16.23 -3.44 35.80
N VAL A 118 -16.09 -4.77 35.93
CA VAL A 118 -15.10 -5.56 35.19
C VAL A 118 -15.37 -5.49 33.68
N GLU A 119 -16.61 -5.72 33.25
CA GLU A 119 -17.00 -5.59 31.83
C GLU A 119 -16.78 -4.19 31.27
N ARG A 120 -17.10 -3.15 32.05
CA ARG A 120 -16.84 -1.76 31.66
C ARG A 120 -15.34 -1.50 31.52
N TRP A 121 -14.53 -1.98 32.45
CA TRP A 121 -13.08 -1.88 32.37
C TRP A 121 -12.54 -2.58 31.13
N LEU A 122 -12.99 -3.81 30.85
CA LEU A 122 -12.60 -4.58 29.66
C LEU A 122 -12.98 -3.87 28.35
N ARG A 123 -14.20 -3.31 28.27
CA ARG A 123 -14.64 -2.52 27.12
C ARG A 123 -13.79 -1.26 26.93
N LEU A 124 -13.50 -0.53 28.02
CA LEU A 124 -12.62 0.64 27.97
C LEU A 124 -11.21 0.26 27.53
N ARG A 125 -10.64 -0.80 28.10
CA ARG A 125 -9.29 -1.26 27.78
C ARG A 125 -9.15 -1.70 26.33
N LYS A 126 -10.15 -2.41 25.82
CA LYS A 126 -10.27 -2.80 24.40
C LYS A 126 -10.41 -1.58 23.48
N GLY A 127 -11.14 -0.56 23.91
CA GLY A 127 -11.32 0.69 23.18
C GLY A 127 -10.11 1.63 23.24
N GLN A 128 -9.27 1.54 24.27
CA GLN A 128 -8.20 2.49 24.59
C GLN A 128 -7.16 2.66 23.47
N ASN A 129 -6.87 1.58 22.73
CA ASN A 129 -5.92 1.59 21.62
C ASN A 129 -6.59 1.77 20.25
N LYS A 130 -7.92 1.98 20.21
CA LYS A 130 -8.61 2.23 18.94
C LYS A 130 -8.25 3.64 18.44
N PRO A 131 -7.82 3.76 17.19
CA PRO A 131 -7.51 5.06 16.61
C PRO A 131 -8.78 5.89 16.43
N SER A 132 -8.65 7.20 16.62
CA SER A 132 -9.77 8.12 16.45
C SER A 132 -10.19 8.22 14.98
N THR A 133 -11.45 8.59 14.73
CA THR A 133 -11.93 8.88 13.37
C THR A 133 -11.11 9.98 12.71
N LEU A 134 -10.68 10.99 13.46
CA LEU A 134 -9.81 12.06 12.98
C LEU A 134 -8.44 11.53 12.52
N THR A 135 -7.85 10.60 13.27
CA THR A 135 -6.58 9.94 12.89
C THR A 135 -6.76 9.23 11.55
N LYS A 136 -7.81 8.43 11.39
CA LYS A 136 -8.10 7.75 10.13
C LYS A 136 -8.30 8.76 8.99
N PHE A 137 -9.06 9.82 9.21
CA PHE A 137 -9.25 10.88 8.22
C PHE A 137 -7.92 11.50 7.77
N CYS A 138 -7.02 11.83 8.71
CA CYS A 138 -5.71 12.40 8.40
C CYS A 138 -4.83 11.43 7.59
N GLU A 139 -4.78 10.14 7.98
CA GLU A 139 -4.03 9.11 7.24
C GLU A 139 -4.49 9.00 5.78
N ASN A 140 -5.81 9.02 5.55
CA ASN A 140 -6.39 8.91 4.20
C ASN A 140 -6.22 10.22 3.42
N SER A 141 -6.22 11.38 4.10
CA SER A 141 -5.95 12.68 3.48
C SER A 141 -4.52 12.75 2.93
N TRP A 142 -3.54 12.27 3.70
CA TRP A 142 -2.14 12.19 3.26
C TRP A 142 -1.99 11.32 2.01
N ARG A 143 -2.56 10.11 2.03
CA ARG A 143 -2.49 9.19 0.88
C ARG A 143 -3.24 9.75 -0.33
N CYS A 144 -4.43 10.30 -0.14
CA CYS A 144 -5.20 10.94 -1.21
C CYS A 144 -4.42 12.09 -1.87
N LEU A 145 -3.82 12.98 -1.07
CA LEU A 145 -2.99 14.08 -1.57
C LEU A 145 -1.80 13.55 -2.39
N TYR A 146 -1.10 12.54 -1.86
CA TYR A 146 0.03 11.92 -2.54
C TYR A 146 -0.40 11.30 -3.87
N TYR A 147 -1.39 10.39 -3.88
CA TYR A 147 -1.80 9.68 -5.09
C TYR A 147 -2.33 10.65 -6.16
N THR A 148 -3.04 11.70 -5.76
CA THR A 148 -3.50 12.74 -6.69
C THR A 148 -2.31 13.46 -7.33
N SER A 149 -1.34 13.88 -6.52
CA SER A 149 -0.15 14.59 -6.99
C SER A 149 0.73 13.70 -7.88
N SER A 150 0.95 12.44 -7.46
CA SER A 150 1.73 11.43 -8.17
C SER A 150 1.10 11.08 -9.51
N PHE A 151 -0.23 10.89 -9.56
CA PHE A 151 -0.93 10.57 -10.80
C PHE A 151 -0.88 11.73 -11.80
N ILE A 152 -1.11 12.97 -11.35
CA ILE A 152 -1.01 14.16 -12.23
C ILE A 152 0.42 14.31 -12.76
N TYR A 153 1.42 14.18 -11.88
CA TYR A 153 2.83 14.26 -12.28
C TYR A 153 3.21 13.14 -13.25
N GLY A 154 2.81 11.89 -12.95
CA GLY A 154 3.04 10.73 -13.81
C GLY A 154 2.42 10.87 -15.19
N LEU A 155 1.18 11.38 -15.29
CA LEU A 155 0.56 11.69 -16.57
C LEU A 155 1.33 12.78 -17.32
N ALA A 156 1.71 13.88 -16.66
CA ALA A 156 2.45 14.97 -17.29
C ALA A 156 3.81 14.49 -17.84
N VAL A 157 4.54 13.67 -17.07
CA VAL A 157 5.84 13.11 -17.47
C VAL A 157 5.69 12.10 -18.61
N LEU A 158 4.68 11.23 -18.56
CA LEU A 158 4.51 10.16 -19.54
C LEU A 158 3.79 10.58 -20.82
N TRP A 159 3.08 11.71 -20.83
CA TRP A 159 2.26 12.14 -21.97
C TRP A 159 3.03 12.19 -23.29
N ASN A 160 4.26 12.70 -23.24
CA ASN A 160 5.13 12.84 -24.41
C ASN A 160 6.03 11.61 -24.65
N LYS A 161 5.90 10.55 -23.84
CA LYS A 161 6.71 9.33 -23.99
C LYS A 161 5.95 8.33 -24.86
N PRO A 162 6.58 7.75 -25.89
CA PRO A 162 5.88 6.90 -26.86
C PRO A 162 5.34 5.61 -26.22
N TRP A 163 5.98 5.12 -25.16
CA TRP A 163 5.56 3.90 -24.46
C TRP A 163 4.27 4.03 -23.64
N LEU A 164 3.78 5.24 -23.38
CA LEU A 164 2.44 5.44 -22.82
C LEU A 164 1.35 5.01 -23.82
N TRP A 165 1.57 5.31 -25.10
CA TRP A 165 0.59 5.10 -26.16
C TRP A 165 0.79 3.76 -26.87
N ASN A 166 2.04 3.33 -27.03
CA ASN A 166 2.40 2.03 -27.58
C ASN A 166 3.35 1.31 -26.62
N ILE A 167 2.79 0.39 -25.83
CA ILE A 167 3.55 -0.33 -24.80
C ILE A 167 4.75 -1.12 -25.34
N ASN A 168 4.76 -1.51 -26.62
CA ASN A 168 5.91 -2.20 -27.23
C ASN A 168 7.18 -1.32 -27.25
N GLU A 169 7.03 0.01 -27.23
CA GLU A 169 8.15 0.95 -27.11
C GLU A 169 8.84 0.86 -25.74
N CYS A 170 8.27 0.14 -24.76
CA CYS A 170 8.98 -0.23 -23.54
C CYS A 170 10.19 -1.11 -23.81
N TRP A 171 10.22 -1.86 -24.91
CA TRP A 171 11.29 -2.80 -25.26
C TRP A 171 12.23 -2.25 -26.33
N ASN A 172 11.85 -1.16 -26.99
CA ASN A 172 12.67 -0.53 -28.00
C ASN A 172 13.98 0.00 -27.39
N GLY A 173 15.11 -0.43 -27.95
CA GLY A 173 16.45 -0.13 -27.46
C GLY A 173 16.81 -0.81 -26.14
N PHE A 174 16.03 -1.77 -25.62
CA PHE A 174 16.39 -2.49 -24.40
C PHE A 174 17.65 -3.36 -24.62
N PRO A 175 18.61 -3.41 -23.68
CA PRO A 175 18.64 -2.77 -22.34
C PRO A 175 19.22 -1.34 -22.31
N HIS A 176 19.58 -0.76 -23.45
CA HIS A 176 20.19 0.57 -23.58
C HIS A 176 19.17 1.71 -23.70
N GLN A 177 18.44 1.94 -22.61
CA GLN A 177 17.40 2.96 -22.54
C GLN A 177 17.81 4.12 -21.64
N SER A 178 17.78 5.34 -22.17
CA SER A 178 18.11 6.55 -21.40
C SER A 178 17.01 6.87 -20.38
N VAL A 179 17.42 7.04 -19.13
CA VAL A 179 16.60 7.59 -18.06
C VAL A 179 16.61 9.11 -18.17
N THR A 180 15.43 9.69 -18.32
CA THR A 180 15.27 11.15 -18.36
C THR A 180 15.02 11.69 -16.94
N ASN A 181 15.44 12.93 -16.66
CA ASN A 181 15.38 13.51 -15.30
C ASN A 181 13.95 13.54 -14.71
N ASP A 182 12.94 13.75 -15.55
CA ASP A 182 11.52 13.71 -15.18
C ASP A 182 11.09 12.32 -14.71
N ILE A 183 11.49 11.27 -15.44
CA ILE A 183 11.28 9.87 -15.06
C ILE A 183 12.02 9.54 -13.77
N TRP A 184 13.26 10.01 -13.61
CA TRP A 184 14.05 9.81 -12.40
C TRP A 184 13.31 10.34 -11.17
N TRP A 185 12.86 11.61 -11.20
CA TRP A 185 12.12 12.20 -10.09
C TRP A 185 10.82 11.45 -9.81
N TYR A 186 10.09 11.09 -10.86
CA TYR A 186 8.85 10.33 -10.71
C TYR A 186 9.08 9.01 -9.99
N TYR A 187 10.12 8.28 -10.40
CA TYR A 187 10.46 6.97 -9.86
C TYR A 187 10.99 7.05 -8.42
N MET A 188 11.89 7.99 -8.14
CA MET A 188 12.51 8.13 -6.81
C MET A 188 11.51 8.62 -5.76
N ILE A 189 10.66 9.59 -6.10
CA ILE A 189 9.58 10.07 -5.23
C ILE A 189 8.59 8.93 -4.94
N SER A 190 8.23 8.17 -5.97
CA SER A 190 7.34 7.01 -5.83
C SER A 190 7.91 5.95 -4.90
N MET A 191 9.16 5.57 -5.10
CA MET A 191 9.83 4.59 -4.24
C MET A 191 9.96 5.09 -2.80
N ALA A 192 10.26 6.38 -2.60
CA ALA A 192 10.34 7.00 -1.28
C ALA A 192 9.00 6.96 -0.55
N PHE A 193 7.90 7.19 -1.27
CA PHE A 193 6.56 7.07 -0.70
C PHE A 193 6.24 5.64 -0.26
N TYR A 194 6.52 4.62 -1.08
CA TYR A 194 6.29 3.22 -0.68
C TYR A 194 7.20 2.78 0.48
N TRP A 195 8.46 3.23 0.54
CA TRP A 195 9.29 3.05 1.73
C TRP A 195 8.67 3.70 2.97
N SER A 196 8.17 4.93 2.84
CA SER A 196 7.50 5.64 3.93
C SER A 196 6.26 4.89 4.42
N LEU A 197 5.45 4.32 3.51
CA LEU A 197 4.28 3.51 3.85
C LEU A 197 4.66 2.18 4.51
N CYS A 198 5.72 1.53 4.04
CA CYS A 198 6.22 0.29 4.61
C CYS A 198 6.61 0.48 6.10
N VAL A 199 7.27 1.60 6.41
CA VAL A 199 7.63 1.97 7.78
C VAL A 199 6.41 2.43 8.57
N SER A 200 5.59 3.34 8.01
CA SER A 200 4.47 3.94 8.74
C SER A 200 3.40 2.92 9.09
N GLN A 201 3.23 1.86 8.29
CA GLN A 201 2.22 0.83 8.50
C GLN A 201 2.32 0.16 9.88
N PHE A 202 3.50 0.12 10.51
CA PHE A 202 3.66 -0.42 11.88
C PHE A 202 3.08 0.49 12.96
N PHE A 203 2.98 1.79 12.69
CA PHE A 203 2.48 2.83 13.58
C PHE A 203 1.04 3.28 13.23
N ASP A 204 0.65 3.13 11.96
CA ASP A 204 -0.68 3.45 11.44
C ASP A 204 -1.76 2.50 11.99
N VAL A 205 -3.02 2.85 11.73
CA VAL A 205 -4.17 2.01 12.08
C VAL A 205 -4.05 0.59 11.50
N LYS A 206 -3.81 -0.40 12.37
CA LYS A 206 -3.77 -1.81 11.99
C LYS A 206 -5.15 -2.29 11.53
N ARG A 207 -5.21 -2.79 10.28
CA ARG A 207 -6.39 -3.37 9.64
C ARG A 207 -6.29 -4.90 9.59
N LYS A 208 -7.41 -5.57 9.30
CA LYS A 208 -7.46 -7.06 9.25
C LYS A 208 -6.53 -7.67 8.20
N ASP A 209 -6.22 -6.92 7.14
CA ASP A 209 -5.35 -7.35 6.05
C ASP A 209 -3.93 -6.77 6.12
N PHE A 210 -3.44 -6.55 7.35
CA PHE A 210 -2.11 -6.01 7.62
C PHE A 210 -1.00 -6.76 6.86
N TRP A 211 -1.01 -8.11 6.91
CA TRP A 211 0.04 -8.92 6.29
C TRP A 211 -0.02 -8.87 4.77
N GLN A 212 -1.23 -8.86 4.18
CA GLN A 212 -1.42 -8.72 2.74
C GLN A 212 -0.89 -7.38 2.23
N MET A 213 -1.21 -6.28 2.93
CA MET A 213 -0.67 -4.94 2.61
C MET A 213 0.84 -4.86 2.81
N PHE A 214 1.38 -5.51 3.85
CA PHE A 214 2.83 -5.53 4.07
C PHE A 214 3.57 -6.28 2.95
N ILE A 215 3.10 -7.48 2.60
CA ILE A 215 3.63 -8.26 1.47
C ILE A 215 3.55 -7.46 0.18
N HIS A 216 2.45 -6.74 -0.04
CA HIS A 216 2.29 -5.86 -1.20
C HIS A 216 3.31 -4.73 -1.25
N HIS A 217 3.55 -4.02 -0.14
CA HIS A 217 4.56 -2.96 -0.09
C HIS A 217 5.96 -3.52 -0.37
N ILE A 218 6.32 -4.66 0.23
CA ILE A 218 7.60 -5.32 -0.05
C ILE A 218 7.71 -5.72 -1.52
N ALA A 219 6.67 -6.38 -2.07
CA ALA A 219 6.65 -6.77 -3.48
C ALA A 219 6.76 -5.56 -4.42
N THR A 220 6.08 -4.46 -4.11
CA THR A 220 6.13 -3.22 -4.90
C THR A 220 7.51 -2.56 -4.84
N ILE A 221 8.12 -2.44 -3.65
CA ILE A 221 9.49 -1.92 -3.50
C ILE A 221 10.48 -2.79 -4.26
N VAL A 222 10.39 -4.12 -4.13
CA VAL A 222 11.26 -5.05 -4.86
C VAL A 222 11.06 -4.93 -6.36
N LEU A 223 9.81 -4.87 -6.86
CA LEU A 223 9.51 -4.65 -8.28
C LEU A 223 10.12 -3.34 -8.78
N MET A 224 10.01 -2.27 -8.00
CA MET A 224 10.56 -0.98 -8.38
C MET A 224 12.09 -1.02 -8.45
N CYS A 225 12.75 -1.56 -7.42
CA CYS A 225 14.20 -1.73 -7.39
C CYS A 225 14.69 -2.61 -8.54
N LEU A 226 14.05 -3.77 -8.77
CA LEU A 226 14.41 -4.66 -9.85
C LEU A 226 14.22 -3.99 -11.20
N SER A 227 13.09 -3.31 -11.42
CA SER A 227 12.84 -2.65 -12.69
C SER A 227 13.86 -1.55 -13.01
N TRP A 228 14.40 -0.90 -11.99
CA TRP A 228 15.46 0.08 -12.12
C TRP A 228 16.80 -0.59 -12.47
N VAL A 229 17.21 -1.60 -11.71
CA VAL A 229 18.50 -2.30 -11.91
C VAL A 229 18.59 -2.97 -13.27
N VAL A 230 17.50 -3.57 -13.76
CA VAL A 230 17.50 -4.29 -15.05
C VAL A 230 16.99 -3.42 -16.22
N ASN A 231 16.93 -2.10 -16.06
CA ASN A 231 16.50 -1.14 -17.09
C ASN A 231 15.10 -1.40 -17.71
N VAL A 232 14.14 -1.92 -16.93
CA VAL A 232 12.72 -2.04 -17.33
C VAL A 232 11.83 -0.97 -16.66
N PHE A 233 12.41 0.18 -16.33
CA PHE A 233 11.73 1.30 -15.68
C PHE A 233 10.57 1.86 -16.51
N ARG A 234 10.57 1.72 -17.85
CA ARG A 234 9.45 2.14 -18.72
C ARG A 234 8.17 1.39 -18.35
N ILE A 235 8.23 0.06 -18.22
CA ILE A 235 7.11 -0.76 -17.71
C ILE A 235 6.76 -0.33 -16.28
N GLY A 236 7.76 -0.15 -15.42
CA GLY A 236 7.55 0.32 -14.05
C GLY A 236 6.75 1.63 -13.98
N SER A 237 7.04 2.59 -14.85
CA SER A 237 6.34 3.87 -14.91
C SER A 237 4.86 3.74 -15.30
N LEU A 238 4.54 2.81 -16.21
CA LEU A 238 3.16 2.50 -16.59
C LEU A 238 2.40 1.83 -15.45
N VAL A 239 3.06 0.89 -14.75
CA VAL A 239 2.49 0.24 -13.57
C VAL A 239 2.12 1.29 -12.52
N LEU A 240 3.01 2.22 -12.19
CA LEU A 240 2.75 3.30 -11.22
C LEU A 240 1.50 4.13 -11.61
N VAL A 241 1.43 4.65 -12.85
CA VAL A 241 0.29 5.49 -13.28
C VAL A 241 -1.02 4.72 -13.26
N VAL A 242 -1.04 3.48 -13.76
CA VAL A 242 -2.25 2.64 -13.74
C VAL A 242 -2.68 2.40 -12.29
N HIS A 243 -1.73 2.25 -11.36
CA HIS A 243 -2.04 1.98 -9.97
C HIS A 243 -2.56 3.18 -9.20
N ASP A 244 -1.95 4.35 -9.33
CA ASP A 244 -2.33 5.53 -8.56
C ASP A 244 -3.74 6.02 -8.90
N SER A 245 -4.22 5.80 -10.13
CA SER A 245 -5.51 6.30 -10.62
C SER A 245 -6.72 5.89 -9.78
N ALA A 246 -6.82 4.62 -9.37
CA ALA A 246 -7.94 4.12 -8.58
C ALA A 246 -7.78 4.44 -7.08
N ASP A 247 -6.54 4.53 -6.59
CA ASP A 247 -6.24 4.71 -5.17
C ASP A 247 -6.64 6.11 -4.67
N ILE A 248 -6.67 7.12 -5.56
CA ILE A 248 -7.24 8.45 -5.28
C ILE A 248 -8.68 8.32 -4.77
N PHE A 249 -9.53 7.60 -5.51
CA PHE A 249 -10.94 7.45 -5.18
C PHE A 249 -11.16 6.55 -3.96
N LEU A 250 -10.28 5.56 -3.74
CA LEU A 250 -10.30 4.73 -2.53
C LEU A 250 -10.14 5.57 -1.27
N GLU A 251 -9.11 6.42 -1.24
CA GLU A 251 -8.81 7.25 -0.08
C GLU A 251 -9.83 8.38 0.08
N ALA A 252 -10.30 8.97 -1.03
CA ALA A 252 -11.37 9.97 -1.02
C ALA A 252 -12.70 9.42 -0.48
N ALA A 253 -13.10 8.20 -0.85
CA ALA A 253 -14.32 7.57 -0.33
C ALA A 253 -14.23 7.37 1.20
N LYS A 254 -13.07 6.92 1.70
CA LYS A 254 -12.84 6.75 3.14
C LYS A 254 -12.86 8.10 3.87
N MET A 255 -12.28 9.15 3.30
CA MET A 255 -12.37 10.51 3.84
C MET A 255 -13.84 10.95 3.97
N ALA A 256 -14.64 10.81 2.92
CA ALA A 256 -16.07 11.15 2.94
C ALA A 256 -16.84 10.36 4.01
N LYS A 257 -16.52 9.06 4.16
CA LYS A 257 -17.08 8.20 5.21
C LYS A 257 -16.77 8.72 6.62
N TYR A 258 -15.52 9.09 6.88
CA TYR A 258 -15.10 9.59 8.19
C TYR A 258 -15.63 10.99 8.51
N SER A 259 -15.92 11.79 7.49
CA SER A 259 -16.60 13.08 7.61
C SER A 259 -18.13 12.97 7.78
N GLY A 260 -18.70 11.76 7.69
CA GLY A 260 -20.15 11.55 7.80
C GLY A 260 -20.95 11.89 6.54
N TYR A 261 -20.29 12.13 5.40
CA TYR A 261 -20.95 12.43 4.12
C TYR A 261 -21.27 11.14 3.36
N GLN A 262 -22.25 10.38 3.84
CA GLN A 262 -22.55 9.04 3.32
C GLN A 262 -22.88 9.03 1.82
N LYS A 263 -23.74 9.94 1.33
CA LYS A 263 -24.09 10.00 -0.11
C LYS A 263 -22.85 10.23 -0.99
N VAL A 264 -21.96 11.12 -0.58
CA VAL A 264 -20.70 11.41 -1.30
C VAL A 264 -19.78 10.19 -1.25
N CYS A 265 -19.66 9.54 -0.08
CA CYS A 265 -18.92 8.29 0.06
C CYS A 265 -19.42 7.22 -0.90
N ASP A 266 -20.74 7.00 -0.99
CA ASP A 266 -21.32 5.97 -1.85
C ASP A 266 -21.06 6.26 -3.33
N THR A 267 -21.20 7.52 -3.76
CA THR A 267 -20.90 7.93 -5.13
C THR A 267 -19.42 7.74 -5.48
N ILE A 268 -18.50 8.21 -4.62
CA ILE A 268 -17.06 8.06 -4.85
C ILE A 268 -16.66 6.58 -4.81
N PHE A 269 -17.24 5.78 -3.92
CA PHE A 269 -16.96 4.35 -3.83
C PHE A 269 -17.44 3.58 -5.07
N ALA A 270 -18.57 3.97 -5.66
CA ALA A 270 -19.03 3.40 -6.92
C ALA A 270 -18.03 3.70 -8.06
N ILE A 271 -17.57 4.96 -8.18
CA ILE A 271 -16.55 5.37 -9.15
C ILE A 271 -15.25 4.58 -8.91
N PHE A 272 -14.80 4.51 -7.65
CA PHE A 272 -13.65 3.71 -7.23
C PHE A 272 -13.78 2.26 -7.68
N THR A 273 -14.93 1.63 -7.46
CA THR A 273 -15.14 0.21 -7.78
C THR A 273 -14.99 -0.05 -9.28
N VAL A 274 -15.60 0.80 -10.11
CA VAL A 274 -15.48 0.70 -11.57
C VAL A 274 -14.02 0.90 -12.01
N LEU A 275 -13.37 1.97 -11.54
CA LEU A 275 -11.98 2.26 -11.88
C LEU A 275 -11.03 1.17 -11.41
N TRP A 276 -11.23 0.63 -10.20
CA TRP A 276 -10.45 -0.48 -9.65
C TRP A 276 -10.54 -1.71 -10.56
N ILE A 277 -11.75 -2.12 -10.97
CA ILE A 277 -11.92 -3.30 -11.84
C ILE A 277 -11.25 -3.05 -13.20
N VAL A 278 -11.50 -1.89 -13.83
CA VAL A 278 -10.92 -1.55 -15.13
C VAL A 278 -9.40 -1.53 -15.08
N THR A 279 -8.82 -0.87 -14.08
CA THR A 279 -7.35 -0.68 -14.00
C THR A 279 -6.65 -1.96 -13.52
N ARG A 280 -7.17 -2.65 -12.51
CA ARG A 280 -6.50 -3.78 -11.83
C ARG A 280 -6.76 -5.12 -12.50
N LEU A 281 -7.94 -5.32 -13.08
CA LEU A 281 -8.34 -6.58 -13.72
C LEU A 281 -8.49 -6.46 -15.23
N GLY A 282 -8.60 -5.25 -15.78
CA GLY A 282 -8.57 -4.99 -17.22
C GLY A 282 -7.17 -4.63 -17.70
N VAL A 283 -6.81 -3.36 -17.52
CA VAL A 283 -5.59 -2.76 -18.05
C VAL A 283 -4.35 -3.49 -17.53
N TYR A 284 -4.19 -3.67 -16.22
CA TYR A 284 -2.98 -4.27 -15.66
C TYR A 284 -2.66 -5.68 -16.21
N PRO A 285 -3.56 -6.68 -16.18
CA PRO A 285 -3.25 -8.01 -16.70
C PRO A 285 -3.23 -8.08 -18.23
N PHE A 286 -4.20 -7.45 -18.92
CA PHE A 286 -4.36 -7.62 -20.38
C PHE A 286 -3.52 -6.67 -21.22
N TRP A 287 -3.06 -5.55 -20.65
CA TRP A 287 -2.13 -4.62 -21.30
C TRP A 287 -0.71 -4.83 -20.79
N ILE A 288 -0.45 -4.65 -19.48
CA ILE A 288 0.92 -4.69 -18.95
C ILE A 288 1.47 -6.12 -18.83
N ILE A 289 0.82 -6.99 -18.06
CA ILE A 289 1.33 -8.37 -17.83
C ILE A 289 1.34 -9.17 -19.12
N ARG A 290 0.33 -9.02 -19.97
CA ARG A 290 0.32 -9.64 -21.30
C ARG A 290 1.49 -9.16 -22.14
N ASN A 291 1.75 -7.85 -22.17
CA ASN A 291 2.83 -7.28 -22.97
C ASN A 291 4.20 -7.76 -22.50
N THR A 292 4.45 -7.72 -21.19
CA THR A 292 5.66 -8.31 -20.63
C THR A 292 5.65 -9.81 -20.99
N SER A 293 4.76 -10.61 -20.44
CA SER A 293 4.82 -12.08 -20.52
C SER A 293 4.78 -12.69 -21.93
N ILE A 294 4.14 -12.04 -22.91
CA ILE A 294 3.89 -12.61 -24.24
C ILE A 294 4.61 -11.85 -25.36
N GLU A 295 4.55 -10.52 -25.36
CA GLU A 295 5.13 -9.73 -26.46
C GLU A 295 6.63 -9.49 -26.26
N ALA A 296 7.10 -9.24 -25.04
CA ALA A 296 8.52 -9.03 -24.76
C ALA A 296 9.42 -10.22 -25.19
N PRO A 297 9.06 -11.50 -24.93
CA PRO A 297 9.81 -12.67 -25.42
C PRO A 297 10.00 -12.73 -26.93
N LYS A 298 9.17 -12.03 -27.70
CA LYS A 298 9.28 -11.97 -29.17
C LYS A 298 10.24 -10.87 -29.63
N ILE A 299 10.53 -9.89 -28.77
CA ILE A 299 11.29 -8.68 -29.11
C ILE A 299 12.70 -8.73 -28.51
N VAL A 300 12.83 -9.16 -27.25
CA VAL A 300 14.10 -9.19 -26.51
C VAL A 300 14.43 -10.61 -26.08
N PRO A 301 15.72 -10.98 -26.02
CA PRO A 301 16.11 -12.28 -25.49
C PRO A 301 15.81 -12.38 -23.98
N MET A 302 15.29 -13.52 -23.56
CA MET A 302 14.84 -13.75 -22.18
C MET A 302 15.99 -14.16 -21.26
N PHE A 303 15.91 -13.74 -19.99
CA PHE A 303 16.89 -14.03 -18.94
C PHE A 303 16.17 -14.29 -17.60
N PRO A 304 16.81 -14.94 -16.60
CA PRO A 304 16.15 -15.33 -15.35
C PRO A 304 15.48 -14.19 -14.58
N ALA A 305 16.13 -13.03 -14.42
CA ALA A 305 15.58 -11.90 -13.67
C ALA A 305 14.31 -11.32 -14.32
N TYR A 306 14.16 -11.48 -15.63
CA TYR A 306 12.93 -11.15 -16.33
C TYR A 306 11.74 -12.01 -15.87
N TYR A 307 11.95 -13.31 -15.65
CA TYR A 307 10.91 -14.20 -15.10
C TYR A 307 10.61 -13.87 -13.63
N ILE A 308 11.62 -13.53 -12.83
CA ILE A 308 11.44 -13.06 -11.45
C ILE A 308 10.55 -11.81 -11.42
N PHE A 309 10.83 -10.84 -12.30
CA PHE A 309 10.04 -9.62 -12.43
C PHE A 309 8.57 -9.94 -12.80
N ASN A 310 8.33 -10.79 -13.79
CA ASN A 310 6.97 -11.19 -14.17
C ASN A 310 6.25 -11.99 -13.05
N SER A 311 6.95 -12.85 -12.33
CA SER A 311 6.38 -13.56 -11.17
C SER A 311 5.90 -12.58 -10.09
N LEU A 312 6.66 -11.52 -9.82
CA LEU A 312 6.26 -10.48 -8.87
C LEU A 312 5.07 -9.65 -9.39
N LEU A 313 5.01 -9.35 -10.70
CA LEU A 313 3.83 -8.72 -11.30
C LEU A 313 2.57 -9.59 -11.17
N CYS A 314 2.71 -10.91 -11.35
CA CYS A 314 1.63 -11.89 -11.12
C CYS A 314 1.24 -11.98 -9.64
N LEU A 315 2.20 -11.91 -8.71
CA LEU A 315 1.92 -11.84 -7.28
C LEU A 315 1.04 -10.62 -6.95
N LEU A 316 1.35 -9.45 -7.53
CA LEU A 316 0.49 -8.27 -7.40
C LEU A 316 -0.92 -8.52 -7.94
N LEU A 317 -1.06 -9.17 -9.10
CA LEU A 317 -2.37 -9.52 -9.65
C LEU A 317 -3.18 -10.43 -8.72
N VAL A 318 -2.55 -11.43 -8.10
CA VAL A 318 -3.22 -12.31 -7.12
C VAL A 318 -3.74 -11.50 -5.93
N LEU A 319 -2.95 -10.56 -5.41
CA LEU A 319 -3.37 -9.67 -4.34
C LEU A 319 -4.52 -8.76 -4.79
N HIS A 320 -4.49 -8.24 -6.02
CA HIS A 320 -5.59 -7.47 -6.59
C HIS A 320 -6.88 -8.29 -6.68
N CYS A 321 -6.82 -9.54 -7.12
CA CYS A 321 -7.98 -10.44 -7.11
C CYS A 321 -8.56 -10.63 -5.70
N PHE A 322 -7.69 -10.79 -4.69
CA PHE A 322 -8.11 -10.88 -3.29
C PHE A 322 -8.85 -9.61 -2.83
N TRP A 323 -8.32 -8.42 -3.10
CA TRP A 323 -9.01 -7.18 -2.72
C TRP A 323 -10.25 -6.91 -3.56
N THR A 324 -10.27 -7.28 -4.85
CA THR A 324 -11.49 -7.20 -5.66
C THR A 324 -12.60 -8.06 -5.06
N TYR A 325 -12.30 -9.27 -4.60
CA TYR A 325 -13.28 -10.10 -3.88
C TYR A 325 -13.84 -9.37 -2.64
N LEU A 326 -12.98 -8.71 -1.86
CA LEU A 326 -13.43 -7.92 -0.70
C LEU A 326 -14.30 -6.72 -1.11
N ILE A 327 -13.94 -6.01 -2.18
CA ILE A 327 -14.71 -4.87 -2.69
C ILE A 327 -16.09 -5.33 -3.16
N LEU A 328 -16.16 -6.40 -3.96
CA LEU A 328 -17.43 -6.95 -4.44
C LEU A 328 -18.30 -7.44 -3.28
N LYS A 329 -17.70 -8.00 -2.22
CA LYS A 329 -18.42 -8.36 -1.00
C LYS A 329 -19.03 -7.14 -0.30
N ILE A 330 -18.32 -6.00 -0.24
CA ILE A 330 -18.88 -4.73 0.30
C ILE A 330 -20.05 -4.27 -0.56
N VAL A 331 -19.91 -4.31 -1.89
CA VAL A 331 -20.99 -3.92 -2.83
C VAL A 331 -22.22 -4.79 -2.64
N ALA A 332 -22.06 -6.12 -2.61
CA ALA A 332 -23.18 -7.05 -2.43
C ALA A 332 -23.91 -6.82 -1.09
N ASN A 333 -23.15 -6.63 0.00
CA ASN A 333 -23.73 -6.30 1.30
C ASN A 333 -24.48 -4.96 1.28
N SER A 334 -23.91 -3.94 0.61
CA SER A 334 -24.53 -2.62 0.47
C SER A 334 -25.86 -2.66 -0.30
N LEU A 335 -25.95 -3.50 -1.34
CA LEU A 335 -27.17 -3.67 -2.12
C LEU A 335 -28.26 -4.38 -1.31
N ASN A 336 -27.89 -5.38 -0.52
CA ASN A 336 -28.83 -6.14 0.31
C ASN A 336 -29.35 -5.33 1.52
N ALA A 337 -28.49 -4.49 2.13
CA ALA A 337 -28.85 -3.69 3.30
C ALA A 337 -29.45 -2.31 2.95
N GLY A 338 -29.44 -1.90 1.67
CA GLY A 338 -29.86 -0.57 1.24
C GLY A 338 -28.94 0.58 1.69
N GLN A 339 -27.85 0.28 2.40
CA GLN A 339 -26.82 1.22 2.85
C GLN A 339 -25.45 0.54 2.86
N MET A 340 -24.40 1.29 2.53
CA MET A 340 -23.03 0.77 2.51
C MET A 340 -22.50 0.64 3.94
N GLU A 341 -22.64 -0.56 4.51
CA GLU A 341 -22.09 -0.88 5.82
C GLU A 341 -20.56 -0.66 5.86
N GLY A 342 -20.00 -0.53 7.07
CA GLY A 342 -18.60 -0.20 7.34
C GLY A 342 -17.56 -0.87 6.44
N ASP A 343 -16.40 -0.22 6.25
CA ASP A 343 -15.21 -0.85 5.68
C ASP A 343 -14.98 -2.20 6.38
N ILE A 344 -15.21 -3.33 5.70
CA ILE A 344 -15.13 -4.68 6.30
C ILE A 344 -13.70 -5.02 6.77
N ARG A 345 -12.71 -4.26 6.31
CA ARG A 345 -11.30 -4.34 6.76
C ARG A 345 -11.05 -3.51 8.01
N SER A 346 -11.92 -2.53 8.30
CA SER A 346 -11.92 -1.79 9.56
C SER A 346 -12.41 -2.68 10.70
N SER A 347 -11.91 -2.45 11.91
CA SER A 347 -12.08 -3.31 13.09
C SER A 347 -13.54 -3.40 13.58
N SER A 348 -14.40 -4.10 12.84
CA SER A 348 -15.63 -4.70 13.38
C SER A 348 -15.27 -5.99 14.11
N GLU A 349 -15.03 -5.85 15.41
CA GLU A 349 -15.29 -6.90 16.40
C GLU A 349 -16.61 -6.59 17.13
N ASP A 350 -17.57 -5.99 16.44
CA ASP A 350 -18.96 -5.92 16.86
C ASP A 350 -19.74 -6.75 15.85
N TYR A 351 -20.02 -8.00 16.21
CA TYR A 351 -21.16 -8.84 15.82
C TYR A 351 -20.96 -10.21 16.46
N SER A 352 -21.18 -10.27 17.78
CA SER A 352 -21.61 -11.49 18.49
C SER A 352 -22.06 -11.11 19.90
N GLU A 353 -23.15 -10.35 20.00
CA GLU A 353 -24.08 -10.53 21.12
C GLU A 353 -25.31 -11.20 20.53
N ASP A 354 -25.38 -12.52 20.76
CA ASP A 354 -26.56 -13.34 20.54
C ASP A 354 -27.60 -12.88 21.56
N SER A 355 -28.41 -11.88 21.20
CA SER A 355 -29.60 -11.52 21.95
C SER A 355 -30.71 -12.53 21.65
N LYS A 356 -30.55 -13.75 22.19
CA LYS A 356 -31.68 -14.64 22.49
C LYS A 356 -32.03 -14.49 23.96
N SER A 357 -32.90 -13.53 24.26
CA SER A 357 -33.87 -13.62 25.36
C SER A 357 -34.84 -12.44 25.29
N GLN A 358 -35.94 -12.60 24.57
CA GLN A 358 -37.30 -12.62 25.11
C GLN A 358 -38.28 -12.90 23.98
#